data_AF-A0A7W3J4H4-F1
#
_entry.id   AF-A0A7W3J4H4-F1
#
_cell.length_a   1.000
_cell.length_b   1.000
_cell.length_c   1.000
_cell.angle_alpha   90.00
_cell.angle_beta   90.00
_cell.angle_gamma   90.00
#
_symmetry.space_group_name_H-M   'P 1'
#
loop_
_entity.id
_entity.type
_entity.pdbx_description
1 polymer ?
#
loop_
_entity_poly.entity_id
_entity_poly.type
_entity_poly.pdbx_seq_one_letter_code
_entity_poly.pdbx_strand_id
1 'polypeptide(L)' 'MPEYSRVKDKSTGHKFTVIASAVDEDAMQVLKQDAVDVVGEPLPPEYAHESLSSPTTSGQTATTKKEKADD' A
#
# COMPACT_ATOMS: atom_id res chain seq x y z
N MET A 1 -24.56 6.43 -0.89
CA MET A 1 -23.28 5.71 -0.96
C MET A 1 -22.21 6.63 -0.40
N PRO A 2 -21.23 6.13 0.38
CA PRO A 2 -20.12 6.96 0.84
C PRO A 2 -19.38 7.53 -0.37
N GLU A 3 -19.11 8.83 -0.34
CA GLU A 3 -18.31 9.49 -1.36
C GLU A 3 -16.84 9.21 -1.07
N TYR A 4 -16.13 8.60 -2.01
CA TYR A 4 -14.71 8.29 -1.87
C TYR A 4 -13.89 9.33 -2.62
N SER A 5 -12.77 9.73 -2.03
CA SER A 5 -11.79 10.61 -2.64
C SER A 5 -10.41 9.95 -2.59
N ARG A 6 -9.68 10.06 -3.71
CA ARG A 6 -8.29 9.65 -3.76
C ARG A 6 -7.44 10.76 -3.16
N VAL A 7 -6.63 10.43 -2.17
CA VAL A 7 -5.75 11.38 -1.49
C VAL A 7 -4.31 10.93 -1.55
N LYS A 8 -3.40 11.88 -1.43
CA LYS A 8 -1.98 11.68 -1.22
C LYS A 8 -1.61 12.20 0.16
N ASP A 9 -1.01 11.35 0.99
CA ASP A 9 -0.41 11.79 2.24
C ASP A 9 0.76 12.73 1.97
N LYS A 10 0.78 13.90 2.59
CA LYS A 10 1.90 14.84 2.42
C LYS A 10 3.16 14.39 3.17
N SER A 11 3.02 13.60 4.25
CA SER A 11 4.14 13.16 5.07
C SER A 11 4.91 11.99 4.45
N THR A 12 4.18 10.97 3.99
CA THR A 12 4.72 9.71 3.47
C THR A 12 4.70 9.65 1.94
N GLY A 13 3.93 10.52 1.28
CA GLY A 13 3.76 10.51 -0.17
C GLY A 13 2.87 9.38 -0.70
N HIS A 14 2.33 8.52 0.17
CA HIS A 14 1.46 7.41 -0.19
C HIS A 14 0.11 7.89 -0.71
N LYS A 15 -0.45 7.20 -1.70
CA LYS A 15 -1.79 7.50 -2.21
C LYS A 15 -2.77 6.45 -1.75
N PHE A 16 -3.94 6.85 -1.27
CA PHE A 16 -4.96 5.90 -0.82
C PHE A 16 -6.34 6.51 -0.98
N THR A 17 -7.36 5.66 -0.87
CA THR A 17 -8.75 6.07 -0.96
C THR A 17 -9.32 6.22 0.43
N VAL A 18 -9.97 7.34 0.70
CA VAL A 18 -10.71 7.61 1.94
C VAL A 18 -12.10 8.10 1.63
N ILE A 19 -12.97 8.11 2.65
CA ILE A 19 -14.25 8.78 2.57
C ILE A 19 -14.00 10.29 2.52
N ALA A 20 -14.68 11.03 1.63
CA ALA A 20 -14.49 12.46 1.43
C ALA A 20 -14.63 13.27 2.74
N SER A 21 -15.53 12.86 3.63
CA SER A 21 -15.71 13.48 4.95
C SER A 21 -14.58 13.22 5.95
N ALA A 22 -13.68 12.27 5.67
CA ALA A 22 -12.52 11.94 6.50
C ALA A 22 -11.21 12.52 5.94
N VAL A 23 -11.28 13.34 4.88
CA VAL A 23 -10.11 14.01 4.31
C VAL A 23 -9.66 15.10 5.26
N ASP A 24 -8.41 14.98 5.71
CA ASP A 24 -7.72 16.03 6.46
C ASP A 24 -6.91 16.87 5.47
N GLU A 25 -7.36 18.09 5.15
CA GLU A 25 -6.72 18.95 4.12
C GLU A 25 -5.32 19.44 4.53
N ASP A 26 -5.01 19.43 5.84
CA ASP A 26 -3.71 19.78 6.37
C ASP A 26 -2.68 18.66 6.10
N ALA A 27 -3.01 17.40 6.42
CA ALA A 27 -2.14 16.25 6.24
C ALA A 27 -2.20 15.62 4.84
N MET A 28 -3.33 15.73 4.15
CA MET A 28 -3.60 15.04 2.89
C MET A 28 -3.84 16.02 1.74
N GLN A 29 -3.50 15.58 0.53
CA GLN A 29 -3.76 16.31 -0.71
C GLN A 29 -4.77 15.51 -1.54
N VAL A 30 -5.95 16.08 -1.79
CA VAL A 30 -6.95 15.47 -2.67
C VAL A 30 -6.42 15.42 -4.11
N LEU A 31 -6.46 14.24 -4.71
CA LEU A 31 -6.07 13.98 -6.09
C LEU A 31 -7.32 13.98 -6.96
N LYS A 32 -7.25 14.63 -8.13
CA LYS A 32 -8.29 14.53 -9.18
C LYS A 32 -8.16 13.22 -9.95
N GLN A 33 -8.20 12.10 -9.24
CA GLN A 33 -8.15 10.75 -9.79
C GLN A 33 -9.36 9.98 -9.28
N ASP A 34 -9.76 8.94 -10.02
CA ASP A 34 -10.76 7.99 -9.54
C ASP A 34 -10.35 7.42 -8.19
N ALA A 35 -11.32 7.37 -7.28
CA ALA A 35 -11.15 6.82 -5.94
C ALA A 35 -11.62 5.36 -5.88
N VAL A 36 -12.44 4.93 -6.84
CA VAL A 36 -13.08 3.62 -6.91
C VAL A 36 -12.76 2.92 -8.23
N ASP A 37 -12.83 1.59 -8.22
CA ASP A 37 -12.66 0.73 -9.39
C ASP A 37 -13.97 0.62 -10.21
N VAL A 38 -13.96 -0.10 -11.34
CA VAL A 38 -15.12 -0.23 -12.25
C VAL A 38 -16.34 -0.90 -11.60
N VAL A 39 -16.12 -1.62 -10.50
CA VAL A 39 -17.14 -2.25 -9.66
C VAL A 39 -17.63 -1.36 -8.51
N GLY A 40 -17.06 -0.16 -8.33
CA GLY A 40 -17.41 0.78 -7.27
C GLY A 40 -16.71 0.54 -5.92
N GLU A 41 -15.73 -0.35 -5.87
CA GLU A 41 -14.91 -0.60 -4.68
C GLU A 41 -13.76 0.41 -4.56
N PRO A 42 -13.38 0.85 -3.36
CA PRO A 42 -12.29 1.80 -3.19
C PRO A 42 -10.97 1.23 -3.70
N LEU A 43 -10.24 2.03 -4.48
CA LEU A 43 -8.94 1.62 -5.02
C LEU A 43 -7.95 1.33 -3.87
N PRO A 44 -7.12 0.28 -4.00
CA PRO A 44 -6.14 -0.07 -2.98
C PRO A 44 -5.12 1.07 -2.76
N PRO A 45 -4.50 1.14 -1.58
CA PRO A 45 -3.41 2.08 -1.34
C PRO A 45 -2.22 1.80 -2.27
N GLU A 46 -1.70 2.86 -2.87
CA GLU A 46 -0.47 2.87 -3.64
C GLU A 46 0.65 3.39 -2.74
N TYR A 47 1.37 2.45 -2.15
CA TYR A 47 2.60 2.74 -1.43
C TYR A 47 3.67 3.04 -2.47
N ALA A 48 4.42 4.12 -2.27
CA ALA A 48 5.65 4.31 -3.02
C ALA A 48 6.53 3.10 -2.66
N HIS A 49 6.67 2.17 -3.60
CA HIS A 49 7.67 1.13 -3.48
C HIS A 49 9.01 1.87 -3.55
N GLU A 50 9.56 2.22 -2.39
CA GLU A 50 11.01 2.26 -2.28
C GLU A 50 11.41 0.84 -2.64
N SER A 51 11.80 0.64 -3.90
CA SER A 51 12.36 -0.61 -4.36
C SER A 51 13.49 -0.90 -3.39
N LEU A 52 13.28 -1.85 -2.48
CA LEU A 52 14.35 -2.49 -1.74
C LEU A 52 15.15 -3.34 -2.74
N SER A 53 15.65 -2.71 -3.79
CA SER A 53 16.67 -3.25 -4.69
C SER A 53 17.99 -3.17 -3.95
N SER A 54 18.08 -3.81 -2.79
CA SER A 54 19.33 -4.44 -2.43
C SER A 54 19.40 -5.69 -3.31
N PRO A 55 20.40 -5.86 -4.19
CA PRO A 55 20.56 -7.13 -4.86
C PRO A 55 20.77 -8.17 -3.76
N THR A 56 19.82 -9.08 -3.58
CA THR A 56 20.04 -10.30 -2.81
C THR A 56 21.31 -10.92 -3.36
N THR A 57 22.38 -10.87 -2.57
CA THR A 57 23.64 -11.54 -2.86
C THR A 57 23.32 -12.98 -3.26
N SER A 58 23.67 -13.32 -4.49
CA SER A 58 23.61 -14.67 -5.03
C SER A 58 24.17 -15.66 -3.99
N GLY A 59 23.33 -16.55 -3.46
CA GLY A 59 23.81 -17.64 -2.59
C GLY A 59 22.97 -18.04 -1.38
N GLN A 60 21.78 -17.49 -1.11
CA GLN A 60 20.92 -18.03 -0.06
C GLN A 60 20.27 -19.35 -0.51
N THR A 61 21.00 -20.44 -0.33
CA THR A 61 20.43 -21.79 -0.36
C THR A 61 19.38 -21.89 0.75
N ALA A 62 18.16 -22.25 0.37
CA ALA A 62 17.09 -22.56 1.30
C ALA A 62 17.49 -23.80 2.12
N THR A 63 18.02 -23.60 3.34
CA THR A 63 18.14 -24.72 4.29
C THR A 63 16.76 -24.97 4.85
N THR A 64 16.00 -25.84 4.19
CA THR A 64 14.83 -26.49 4.77
C THR A 64 15.32 -27.31 5.97
N LYS A 65 15.36 -26.71 7.17
CA LYS A 65 15.48 -27.48 8.41
C LYS A 65 14.14 -28.14 8.70
N LYS A 66 14.00 -29.32 8.10
CA LYS A 66 13.01 -30.33 8.43
C LYS A 66 13.10 -30.63 9.93
N GLU A 67 11.99 -30.37 10.62
CA GLU A 67 11.69 -30.89 11.95
C GLU A 67 11.95 -32.41 11.99
N LYS A 68 12.77 -32.84 12.94
CA LYS A 68 12.79 -34.22 13.42
C LYS A 68 12.89 -34.14 14.93
N ALA A 69 11.74 -34.27 15.58
CA ALA A 69 11.67 -34.63 16.97
C ALA A 69 12.14 -36.09 17.12
N ASP A 70 12.84 -36.31 18.22
CA ASP A 70 13.39 -37.54 18.76
C ASP A 70 12.25 -38.43 19.30
N ASP A 71 12.23 -39.71 18.95
CA ASP A 71 11.81 -40.87 19.77
C ASP A 71 12.46 -42.14 19.21
#